data_AF-A0A0R0D363-F1
#
_entry.id   AF-A0A0R0D363-F1
#
_cell.length_a   1.000
_cell.length_b   1.000
_cell.length_c   1.000
_cell.angle_alpha   90.00
_cell.angle_beta   90.00
_cell.angle_gamma   90.00
#
_symmetry.space_group_name_H-M   'P 1'
#
loop_
_entity.id
_entity.type
_entity.pdbx_description
1 polymer ?
#
loop_
_entity_poly.entity_id
_entity_poly.type
_entity_poly.pdbx_seq_one_letter_code
_entity_poly.pdbx_strand_id
1 'polypeptide(L)'
;MSTPEELQKKLWKVLDDERTVMLGIPGDKAGTPRPMTAQVEGDSGPVWFFAGRPNSLADLADGRPAQMVVVSKGHDLFATVNGSLQLHNDAATIERLWNPFIAAWFEGKDDPKLALLRFDPSDAEVWKNENNLLAGIKMLIGVDPKKDYADNQAHIDLR
;
A
#
# COMPACT_ATOMS: atom_id res chain seq x y z
N MET A 1 5.06 5.39 -23.03
CA MET A 1 4.88 4.07 -22.40
C MET A 1 5.56 4.12 -21.05
N SER A 2 4.97 3.55 -20.00
CA SER A 2 5.63 3.50 -18.69
C SER A 2 6.29 2.14 -18.55
N THR A 3 7.57 2.07 -18.16
CA THR A 3 8.21 0.76 -17.91
C THR A 3 7.74 0.17 -16.58
N PRO A 4 7.89 -1.16 -16.36
CA PRO A 4 7.66 -1.75 -15.05
C PRO A 4 8.45 -1.06 -13.93
N GLU A 5 9.70 -0.65 -14.17
CA GLU A 5 10.49 0.07 -13.17
C GLU A 5 9.92 1.46 -12.85
N GLU A 6 9.40 2.17 -13.86
CA GLU A 6 8.75 3.47 -13.65
C GLU A 6 7.45 3.33 -12.84
N LEU A 7 6.68 2.26 -13.08
CA LEU A 7 5.46 1.96 -12.33
C LEU A 7 5.77 1.53 -10.90
N GLN A 8 6.82 0.74 -10.68
CA GLN A 8 7.30 0.37 -9.34
C GLN A 8 7.70 1.62 -8.56
N LYS A 9 8.51 2.49 -9.16
CA LYS A 9 8.92 3.75 -8.54
C LYS A 9 7.73 4.63 -8.20
N LYS A 10 6.73 4.70 -9.10
CA LYS A 10 5.50 5.47 -8.85
C LYS A 10 4.68 4.87 -7.71
N LEU A 11 4.59 3.53 -7.61
CA LEU A 11 3.91 2.84 -6.51
C LEU A 11 4.54 3.20 -5.16
N TRP A 12 5.86 3.08 -5.02
CA TRP A 12 6.56 3.42 -3.78
C TRP A 12 6.41 4.88 -3.40
N LYS A 13 6.48 5.78 -4.39
CA LYS A 13 6.21 7.21 -4.18
C LYS A 13 4.80 7.47 -3.64
N VAL A 14 3.78 6.80 -4.18
CA VAL A 14 2.40 6.93 -3.70
C VAL A 14 2.28 6.42 -2.25
N LEU A 15 2.93 5.29 -1.93
CA LEU A 15 2.93 4.76 -0.56
C LEU A 15 3.58 5.71 0.45
N ASP A 16 4.67 6.38 0.08
CA ASP A 16 5.36 7.34 0.97
C ASP A 16 4.57 8.67 1.15
N ASP A 17 4.12 9.24 0.03
CA ASP A 17 3.45 10.55 0.01
C ASP A 17 2.01 10.49 0.56
N GLU A 18 1.28 9.42 0.26
CA GLU A 18 -0.16 9.36 0.51
C GLU A 18 -0.56 8.43 1.65
N ARG A 19 0.23 7.39 1.90
CA ARG A 19 0.22 6.48 3.05
C ARG A 19 -1.04 5.62 3.25
N THR A 20 -2.23 6.15 3.01
CA THR A 20 -3.48 5.42 3.26
C THR A 20 -3.68 4.35 2.19
N VAL A 21 -3.84 3.11 2.63
CA VAL A 21 -4.11 1.93 1.79
C VAL A 21 -5.21 1.10 2.41
N MET A 22 -5.87 0.26 1.63
CA MET A 22 -6.78 -0.77 2.16
C MET A 22 -6.00 -2.05 2.38
N LEU A 23 -5.82 -2.48 3.63
CA LEU A 23 -5.12 -3.72 3.98
C LEU A 23 -6.12 -4.78 4.44
N GLY A 24 -5.98 -6.01 3.94
CA GLY A 24 -6.82 -7.14 4.35
C GLY A 24 -6.13 -8.50 4.22
N ILE A 25 -6.75 -9.51 4.80
CA ILE A 25 -6.35 -10.92 4.75
C ILE A 25 -7.50 -11.68 4.05
N PRO A 26 -7.32 -12.10 2.79
CA PRO A 26 -8.36 -12.82 2.05
C PRO A 26 -8.78 -14.14 2.74
N GLY A 27 -10.04 -14.53 2.57
CA GLY A 27 -10.56 -15.81 3.07
C GLY A 27 -11.06 -15.80 4.52
N ASP A 28 -10.90 -14.70 5.25
CA ASP A 28 -11.43 -14.54 6.62
C ASP A 28 -12.29 -13.27 6.73
N LYS A 29 -13.49 -13.38 7.33
CA LYS A 29 -14.36 -12.22 7.59
C LYS A 29 -13.69 -11.21 8.52
N ALA A 30 -12.91 -11.68 9.50
CA ALA A 30 -12.11 -10.85 10.38
C ALA A 30 -10.90 -10.20 9.66
N GLY A 31 -10.53 -10.75 8.49
CA GLY A 31 -9.55 -10.22 7.55
C GLY A 31 -10.08 -9.19 6.56
N THR A 32 -11.34 -8.74 6.68
CA THR A 32 -11.95 -7.76 5.76
C THR A 32 -11.06 -6.52 5.60
N PRO A 33 -10.81 -6.06 4.35
CA PRO A 33 -9.99 -4.90 4.07
C PRO A 33 -10.46 -3.64 4.80
N ARG A 34 -9.51 -2.86 5.33
CA ARG A 34 -9.77 -1.59 6.02
C ARG A 34 -8.67 -0.57 5.75
N PRO A 35 -8.95 0.74 5.88
CA PRO A 35 -7.94 1.75 5.71
C PRO A 35 -6.88 1.62 6.82
N MET A 36 -5.62 1.57 6.41
CA MET A 36 -4.44 1.55 7.27
C MET A 36 -3.43 2.56 6.74
N THR A 37 -2.64 3.16 7.64
CA THR A 37 -1.57 4.11 7.26
C THR A 37 -0.27 3.35 7.09
N ALA A 38 0.18 3.20 5.85
CA ALA A 38 1.47 2.63 5.51
C ALA A 38 2.61 3.55 5.96
N GLN A 39 3.67 2.94 6.45
CA GLN A 39 4.98 3.56 6.60
C GLN A 39 6.00 2.72 5.84
N VAL A 40 6.72 3.37 4.94
CA VAL A 40 7.74 2.76 4.09
C VAL A 40 9.08 3.42 4.36
N GLU A 41 10.16 2.68 4.13
CA GLU A 41 11.52 3.19 4.28
C GLU A 41 12.25 3.07 2.95
N GLY A 42 12.02 4.06 2.09
CA GLY A 42 12.55 4.08 0.73
C GLY A 42 11.66 3.35 -0.26
N ASP A 43 12.29 2.74 -1.27
CA ASP A 43 11.63 2.24 -2.48
C ASP A 43 11.49 0.71 -2.47
N SER A 44 11.42 0.10 -1.28
CA SER A 44 11.27 -1.34 -1.09
C SER A 44 10.56 -1.68 0.23
N GLY A 45 10.10 -2.93 0.33
CA GLY A 45 9.53 -3.44 1.58
C GLY A 45 10.56 -3.60 2.70
N PRO A 46 10.10 -3.88 3.94
CA PRO A 46 8.70 -4.06 4.32
C PRO A 46 7.88 -2.77 4.41
N VAL A 47 6.55 -2.92 4.39
CA VAL A 47 5.59 -1.85 4.68
C VAL A 47 5.05 -2.05 6.10
N TRP A 48 5.07 -0.99 6.90
CA TRP A 48 4.71 -1.03 8.31
C TRP A 48 3.36 -0.37 8.59
N PHE A 49 2.63 -0.91 9.56
CA PHE A 49 1.35 -0.36 10.01
C PHE A 49 1.24 -0.41 11.52
N PHE A 50 1.06 0.75 12.15
CA PHE A 50 0.62 0.82 13.54
C PHE A 50 -0.88 0.55 13.64
N ALA A 51 -1.28 -0.19 14.67
CA ALA A 51 -2.66 -0.54 14.98
C ALA A 51 -2.89 -0.52 16.50
N GLY A 52 -4.07 -0.07 16.94
CA GLY A 52 -4.51 -0.20 18.32
C GLY A 52 -5.35 -1.46 18.51
N ARG A 53 -5.08 -2.23 19.57
CA ARG A 53 -5.88 -3.39 19.98
C ARG A 53 -7.17 -2.95 20.67
N PRO A 54 -8.28 -3.69 20.50
CA PRO A 54 -8.41 -4.91 19.70
C PRO A 54 -8.37 -4.62 18.19
N ASN A 55 -7.67 -5.45 17.41
CA ASN A 55 -7.59 -5.31 15.97
C ASN A 55 -7.51 -6.69 15.30
N SER A 56 -8.54 -7.02 14.53
CA SER A 56 -8.65 -8.36 13.95
C SER A 56 -7.57 -8.67 12.91
N LEU A 57 -6.99 -7.67 12.23
CA LEU A 57 -5.83 -7.91 11.36
C LEU A 57 -4.60 -8.26 12.19
N ALA A 58 -4.38 -7.56 13.31
CA ALA A 58 -3.27 -7.86 14.21
C ALA A 58 -3.40 -9.23 14.88
N ASP A 59 -4.62 -9.68 15.16
CA ASP A 59 -4.88 -11.00 15.75
C ASP A 59 -4.71 -12.14 14.73
N LEU A 60 -4.83 -11.85 13.43
CA LEU A 60 -4.64 -12.82 12.34
C LEU A 60 -3.24 -12.80 11.72
N ALA A 61 -2.42 -11.78 12.02
CA ALA A 61 -1.13 -11.56 11.38
C ALA A 61 -0.03 -12.50 11.89
N ASP A 62 -0.02 -13.74 11.39
CA ASP A 62 0.93 -14.80 11.73
C ASP A 62 1.91 -15.13 10.58
N GLY A 63 2.09 -14.20 9.62
CA GLY A 63 2.88 -14.41 8.41
C GLY A 63 2.10 -14.98 7.24
N ARG A 64 0.77 -15.11 7.37
CA ARG A 64 -0.12 -15.56 6.29
C ARG A 64 -0.23 -14.57 5.12
N PRO A 65 -0.70 -15.04 3.95
CA PRO A 65 -0.98 -14.18 2.81
C PRO A 65 -1.95 -13.04 3.14
N ALA A 66 -1.61 -11.85 2.66
CA ALA A 66 -2.40 -10.64 2.81
C ALA A 66 -2.34 -9.81 1.52
N GLN A 67 -3.26 -8.86 1.40
CA GLN A 67 -3.36 -8.00 0.24
C GLN A 67 -3.51 -6.55 0.66
N MET A 68 -2.75 -5.68 -0.01
CA MET A 68 -2.81 -4.24 0.13
C MET A 68 -3.32 -3.64 -1.19
N VAL A 69 -4.43 -2.91 -1.13
CA VAL A 69 -4.99 -2.18 -2.27
C VAL A 69 -4.65 -0.71 -2.13
N VAL A 70 -4.02 -0.17 -3.17
CA VAL A 70 -3.55 1.21 -3.26
C VAL A 70 -4.41 1.94 -4.28
N VAL A 71 -4.91 3.11 -3.89
CA VAL A 71 -5.58 4.05 -4.76
C VAL A 71 -4.97 5.42 -4.50
N SER A 72 -4.20 5.92 -5.47
CA SER A 72 -3.62 7.27 -5.37
C SER A 72 -4.74 8.32 -5.27
N LYS A 73 -4.54 9.42 -4.52
CA LYS A 73 -5.49 10.52 -4.34
C LYS A 73 -5.87 11.17 -5.67
N GLY A 74 -4.93 11.22 -6.61
CA GLY A 74 -5.14 11.73 -7.96
C GLY A 74 -5.87 10.75 -8.88
N HIS A 75 -6.12 9.51 -8.44
CA HIS A 75 -6.66 8.42 -9.26
C HIS A 75 -5.83 8.17 -10.53
N ASP A 76 -4.51 8.38 -10.45
CA ASP A 76 -3.55 8.25 -11.56
C ASP A 76 -2.63 7.01 -11.43
N LEU A 77 -2.73 6.32 -10.30
CA LEU A 77 -2.19 4.99 -10.01
C LEU A 77 -3.15 4.21 -9.11
N PHE A 78 -3.34 2.94 -9.47
CA PHE A 78 -4.02 1.93 -8.69
C PHE A 78 -3.09 0.72 -8.59
N ALA A 79 -3.09 0.03 -7.45
CA ALA A 79 -2.35 -1.22 -7.34
C ALA A 79 -3.03 -2.21 -6.42
N THR A 80 -2.85 -3.48 -6.73
CA THR A 80 -3.10 -4.59 -5.82
C THR A 80 -1.77 -5.25 -5.53
N VAL A 81 -1.33 -5.14 -4.29
CA VAL A 81 -0.04 -5.66 -3.80
C VAL A 81 -0.32 -6.91 -2.98
N ASN A 82 0.25 -8.03 -3.39
CA ASN A 82 0.22 -9.28 -2.64
C ASN A 82 1.46 -9.36 -1.73
N GLY A 83 1.33 -10.08 -0.62
CA GLY A 83 2.43 -10.26 0.32
C GLY A 83 2.02 -11.10 1.52
N SER A 84 2.82 -11.07 2.58
CA SER A 84 2.49 -11.66 3.88
C SER A 84 2.34 -10.60 4.95
N LEU A 85 1.47 -10.84 5.93
CA LEU A 85 1.27 -9.94 7.07
C LEU A 85 1.59 -10.66 8.38
N GLN A 86 2.48 -10.06 9.18
CA GLN A 86 2.88 -10.59 10.48
C GLN A 86 2.87 -9.50 11.55
N LEU A 87 2.54 -9.88 12.78
CA LEU A 87 2.74 -9.05 13.95
C LEU A 87 4.25 -8.96 14.25
N HIS A 88 4.77 -7.74 14.39
CA HIS A 88 6.19 -7.47 14.56
C HIS A 88 6.40 -6.35 15.60
N ASN A 89 6.07 -6.63 16.85
CA ASN A 89 6.20 -5.68 17.97
C ASN A 89 7.63 -5.67 18.55
N ASP A 90 8.64 -5.30 17.75
CA ASP A 90 9.99 -5.08 18.27
C ASP A 90 10.24 -3.61 18.63
N ALA A 91 10.95 -3.39 19.73
CA ALA A 91 11.18 -2.04 20.25
C ALA A 91 12.02 -1.17 19.31
N ALA A 92 12.95 -1.76 18.56
CA ALA A 92 13.86 -1.00 17.70
C ALA A 92 13.12 -0.44 16.48
N THR A 93 12.22 -1.20 15.87
CA THR A 93 11.38 -0.71 14.77
C THR A 93 10.34 0.29 15.26
N ILE A 94 9.70 0.04 16.40
CA ILE A 94 8.75 1.00 16.98
C ILE A 94 9.45 2.34 17.21
N GLU A 95 10.63 2.33 17.83
CA GLU A 95 11.44 3.53 18.07
C GLU A 95 11.74 4.28 16.77
N ARG A 96 12.20 3.56 15.74
CA ARG A 96 12.60 4.12 14.44
C ARG A 96 11.42 4.74 13.67
N LEU A 97 10.25 4.13 13.74
CA LEU A 97 9.05 4.56 13.01
C LEU A 97 8.18 5.56 13.78
N TRP A 98 8.46 5.73 15.07
CA TRP A 98 7.69 6.61 15.95
C TRP A 98 7.77 8.06 15.51
N ASN A 99 6.62 8.73 15.50
CA ASN A 99 6.53 10.15 15.19
C ASN A 99 5.30 10.76 15.88
N PRO A 100 5.16 12.10 15.91
CA PRO A 100 4.06 12.77 16.60
C PRO A 100 2.66 12.35 16.12
N PHE A 101 2.49 11.98 14.85
CA PHE A 101 1.19 11.51 14.34
C PHE A 101 0.83 10.15 14.92
N ILE A 102 1.79 9.26 15.14
CA ILE A 102 1.57 7.97 15.80
C ILE A 102 1.36 8.18 17.31
N ALA A 103 2.16 9.03 17.94
CA ALA A 103 2.07 9.34 19.36
C ALA A 103 0.69 9.89 19.78
N ALA A 104 -0.05 10.51 18.86
CA ALA A 104 -1.39 11.00 19.13
C ALA A 104 -2.43 9.88 19.41
N TRP A 105 -2.13 8.62 19.07
CA TRP A 105 -3.05 7.49 19.20
C TRP A 105 -2.75 6.55 20.36
N PHE A 106 -1.62 6.72 21.05
CA PHE A 106 -1.12 5.79 22.07
C PHE A 106 -0.57 6.54 23.28
N GLU A 107 -0.57 5.90 24.45
CA GLU A 107 -0.01 6.49 25.67
C GLU A 107 1.53 6.54 25.65
N GLY A 108 2.16 5.72 24.81
CA GLY A 108 3.61 5.62 24.67
C GLY A 108 4.01 4.53 23.67
N LYS A 109 5.32 4.34 23.49
CA LYS A 109 5.88 3.28 22.65
C LYS A 109 5.69 1.88 23.26
N ASP A 110 5.48 1.84 24.56
CA ASP A 110 5.25 0.66 25.41
C ASP A 110 3.76 0.44 25.72
N ASP A 111 2.85 1.19 25.08
CA ASP A 111 1.41 1.03 25.26
C ASP A 111 1.00 -0.44 24.98
N PRO A 112 0.38 -1.15 25.94
CA PRO A 112 0.02 -2.56 25.78
C PRO A 112 -1.03 -2.80 24.68
N LYS A 113 -1.71 -1.76 24.21
CA LYS A 113 -2.65 -1.83 23.09
C LYS A 113 -1.96 -1.63 21.74
N LEU A 114 -0.69 -1.24 21.69
CA LEU A 114 0.03 -1.05 20.45
C LEU A 114 0.31 -2.39 19.76
N ALA A 115 -0.02 -2.46 18.49
CA ALA A 115 0.42 -3.50 17.57
C ALA A 115 1.13 -2.85 16.38
N LEU A 116 2.29 -3.39 16.04
CA LEU A 116 3.02 -3.05 14.83
C LEU A 116 2.93 -4.25 13.88
N LEU A 117 2.37 -4.01 12.71
CA LEU A 117 2.26 -5.01 11.65
C LEU A 117 3.32 -4.77 10.60
N ARG A 118 3.95 -5.85 10.16
CA ARG A 118 4.89 -5.89 9.06
C ARG A 118 4.22 -6.59 7.88
N PHE A 119 4.13 -5.89 6.77
CA PHE A 119 3.73 -6.45 5.49
C PHE A 119 4.97 -6.59 4.61
N ASP A 120 5.25 -7.80 4.14
CA ASP A 120 6.36 -8.11 3.24
C ASP A 120 5.76 -8.31 1.82
N PRO A 121 5.85 -7.31 0.91
CA PRO A 121 5.31 -7.41 -0.44
C PRO A 121 6.01 -8.53 -1.25
N SER A 122 5.25 -9.26 -2.05
CA SER A 122 5.78 -10.24 -3.00
C SER A 122 5.72 -9.75 -4.44
N ASP A 123 4.57 -9.24 -4.84
CA ASP A 123 4.29 -8.82 -6.21
C ASP A 123 3.16 -7.79 -6.21
N ALA A 124 3.07 -7.02 -7.28
CA ALA A 124 1.98 -6.09 -7.48
C ALA A 124 1.48 -6.10 -8.92
N GLU A 125 0.16 -6.08 -9.06
CA GLU A 125 -0.49 -5.60 -10.28
C GLU A 125 -0.67 -4.10 -10.13
N VAL A 126 -0.11 -3.32 -11.06
CA VAL A 126 -0.16 -1.85 -11.05
C VAL A 126 -0.83 -1.36 -12.31
N TRP A 127 -1.81 -0.47 -12.15
CA TRP A 127 -2.51 0.21 -13.23
C TRP A 127 -2.29 1.71 -13.11
N LYS A 128 -1.73 2.31 -14.16
CA LYS A 128 -1.65 3.75 -14.34
C LYS A 128 -2.89 4.22 -15.10
N ASN A 129 -3.51 5.28 -14.61
CA ASN A 129 -4.56 5.95 -15.37
C ASN A 129 -3.98 7.20 -16.02
N GLU A 130 -4.24 7.39 -17.31
CA GLU A 130 -3.91 8.65 -17.96
C GLU A 130 -4.84 9.76 -17.46
N ASN A 131 -4.34 10.99 -17.40
CA ASN A 131 -5.17 12.13 -17.02
C ASN A 131 -6.39 12.23 -17.95
N ASN A 132 -7.59 12.15 -17.37
CA ASN A 132 -8.88 12.23 -18.09
C ASN A 132 -8.98 13.43 -19.04
N LEU A 133 -8.30 14.54 -18.73
CA LEU A 133 -8.23 15.72 -19.61
C LEU A 133 -7.46 15.46 -20.90
N LEU A 134 -6.32 14.76 -20.84
CA LEU A 134 -5.54 14.39 -22.02
C LEU A 134 -6.30 13.38 -22.87
N ALA A 135 -7.00 12.43 -22.23
CA ALA A 135 -7.88 11.49 -22.93
C ALA A 135 -9.00 12.24 -23.69
N GLY A 136 -9.61 13.25 -23.06
CA GLY A 136 -10.62 14.11 -23.70
C GLY A 136 -10.07 14.89 -24.91
N ILE A 137 -8.86 15.45 -24.82
CA ILE A 137 -8.20 16.12 -25.94
C ILE A 137 -7.89 15.13 -27.07
N LYS A 138 -7.36 13.93 -26.75
CA LYS A 138 -7.08 12.88 -27.73
C LYS A 138 -8.34 12.49 -28.51
N MET A 139 -9.47 12.34 -27.82
CA MET A 139 -10.76 12.06 -28.47
C MET A 139 -11.20 13.20 -29.42
N LEU A 140 -11.02 14.47 -29.02
CA LEU A 140 -11.37 15.62 -29.86
C LEU A 140 -10.55 15.69 -31.15
N ILE A 141 -9.30 15.20 -31.15
CA ILE A 141 -8.42 15.16 -32.33
C ILE A 141 -8.46 13.82 -33.08
N GLY A 142 -9.40 12.92 -32.73
CA GLY A 142 -9.61 11.65 -33.44
C GLY A 142 -8.60 10.55 -33.12
N VAL A 143 -7.81 10.68 -32.05
CA VAL A 143 -6.90 9.64 -31.56
C VAL A 143 -7.69 8.69 -30.65
N ASP A 144 -7.61 7.39 -30.92
CA ASP A 144 -8.24 6.37 -30.09
C ASP A 144 -7.43 6.17 -28.79
N PRO A 145 -7.98 6.54 -27.61
CA PRO A 145 -7.27 6.41 -26.34
C PRO A 145 -7.04 4.94 -25.93
N LYS A 146 -7.71 3.98 -26.55
CA LYS A 146 -7.56 2.55 -26.24
C LYS A 146 -6.21 1.97 -26.66
N LYS A 147 -5.52 2.60 -27.64
CA LYS A 147 -4.21 2.11 -28.10
C LYS A 147 -3.12 2.24 -27.04
N ASP A 148 -3.27 3.16 -26.09
CA ASP A 148 -2.29 3.40 -25.02
C ASP A 148 -2.59 2.58 -23.75
N TYR A 149 -3.76 1.92 -23.67
CA TYR A 149 -4.24 1.23 -22.47
C TYR A 149 -3.48 -0.06 -22.14
N ALA A 150 -2.99 -0.79 -23.14
CA ALA A 150 -2.21 -2.01 -22.93
C ALA A 150 -0.86 -1.74 -22.24
N ASP A 151 -0.31 -0.53 -22.43
CA ASP A 151 1.00 -0.11 -21.91
C ASP A 151 0.90 0.59 -20.53
N ASN A 152 -0.29 0.59 -19.92
CA ASN A 152 -0.58 1.28 -18.67
C ASN A 152 -0.74 0.33 -17.48
N GLN A 153 -0.49 -0.96 -17.66
CA GLN A 153 -0.51 -1.93 -16.58
C GLN A 153 0.76 -2.80 -16.59
N ALA A 154 1.23 -3.18 -15.41
CA ALA A 154 2.34 -4.12 -15.27
C ALA A 154 2.19 -4.98 -14.03
N HIS A 155 2.60 -6.24 -14.18
CA HIS A 155 2.94 -7.10 -13.06
C HIS A 155 4.39 -6.82 -12.63
N ILE A 156 4.62 -6.60 -11.35
CA ILE A 156 5.91 -6.19 -10.79
C ILE A 156 6.31 -7.17 -9.68
N ASP A 157 7.51 -7.73 -9.76
CA ASP A 157 8.12 -8.49 -8.66
C ASP A 157 8.71 -7.51 -7.63
N LEU A 158 8.37 -7.68 -6.35
CA LEU A 158 8.75 -6.78 -5.26
C LEU A 158 9.68 -7.43 -4.23
N ARG A 159 10.20 -8.64 -4.50
CA ARG A 159 11.12 -9.36 -3.63
C ARG A 159 12.58 -8.92 -3.72
#